data_AF-A0A5C7S0N7-F1
#
_entry.id   AF-A0A5C7S0N7-F1
#
_cell.length_a   1.000
_cell.length_b   1.000
_cell.length_c   1.000
_cell.angle_alpha   90.00
_cell.angle_beta   90.00
_cell.angle_gamma   90.00
#
_symmetry.space_group_name_H-M   'P 1'
#
loop_
_entity.id
_entity.type
_entity.pdbx_description
1 polymer ?
#
loop_
_entity_poly.entity_id
_entity_poly.type
_entity_poly.pdbx_seq_one_letter_code
_entity_poly.pdbx_strand_id
1 'polypeptide(L)'
;AGAKGGLGALGLVKEAKAELETALRLDPQALDGSAYTSLGSLYYQVPGWPVGFGDDAQAEKLLKQALAINPGGIDPNYFYGDFLARQKRYAEARTALEKALAAPDRLGRASADAGRRAEARRLLEQVAAKLAQGAQ
;
A
#
# COMPACT_ATOMS: atom_id res chain seq x y z
N ALA A 1 12.07 4.77 -30.74
CA ALA A 1 11.47 5.08 -29.42
C ALA A 1 11.67 3.86 -28.51
N GLY A 2 12.76 3.84 -27.73
CA GLY A 2 13.22 2.63 -27.02
C GLY A 2 13.00 2.71 -25.51
N ALA A 3 12.29 1.71 -24.96
CA ALA A 3 12.48 1.09 -23.64
C ALA A 3 12.79 1.97 -22.40
N LYS A 4 12.16 3.14 -22.21
CA LYS A 4 12.17 3.83 -20.89
C LYS A 4 11.24 3.21 -19.84
N GLY A 5 10.53 2.12 -20.14
CA GLY A 5 9.43 1.61 -19.30
C GLY A 5 9.80 0.55 -18.27
N GLY A 6 10.86 -0.25 -18.48
CA GLY A 6 11.19 -1.40 -17.62
C GLY A 6 12.37 -1.15 -16.69
N LEU A 7 13.56 -0.95 -17.28
CA LEU A 7 14.80 -0.76 -16.51
C LEU A 7 14.87 0.59 -15.81
N GLY A 8 14.36 1.65 -16.45
CA GLY A 8 14.26 2.98 -15.83
C GLY A 8 13.33 3.00 -14.62
N ALA A 9 12.16 2.36 -14.75
CA ALA A 9 11.22 2.19 -13.64
C ALA A 9 11.83 1.37 -12.49
N LEU A 10 12.56 0.29 -12.80
CA LEU A 10 13.28 -0.51 -11.79
C LEU A 10 14.39 0.28 -11.08
N GLY A 11 15.07 1.19 -11.78
CA GLY A 11 16.03 2.12 -11.17
C GLY A 11 15.36 3.06 -10.17
N LEU A 12 14.26 3.70 -10.59
CA LEU A 12 13.51 4.66 -9.76
C LEU A 12 12.93 4.00 -8.49
N VAL A 13 12.40 2.79 -8.58
CA VAL A 13 11.88 2.10 -7.37
C VAL A 13 12.98 1.67 -6.41
N LYS A 14 14.20 1.39 -6.90
CA LYS A 14 15.36 1.10 -6.03
C LYS A 14 15.85 2.34 -5.31
N GLU A 15 15.87 3.49 -5.99
CA GLU A 15 16.18 4.79 -5.40
C GLU A 15 15.14 5.16 -4.33
N ALA A 16 13.85 5.06 -4.66
CA ALA A 16 12.76 5.32 -3.72
C ALA A 16 12.84 4.41 -2.48
N LYS A 17 13.20 3.13 -2.64
CA LYS A 17 13.46 2.24 -1.50
C LYS A 17 14.56 2.79 -0.59
N ALA A 18 15.70 3.20 -1.16
CA ALA A 18 16.82 3.72 -0.38
C ALA A 18 16.47 5.03 0.35
N GLU A 19 15.71 5.91 -0.28
CA GLU A 19 15.21 7.15 0.34
C GLU A 19 14.26 6.86 1.50
N LEU A 20 13.31 5.95 1.31
CA LEU A 20 12.36 5.55 2.35
C LEU A 20 13.05 4.85 3.53
N GLU A 21 14.02 3.98 3.26
CA GLU A 21 14.87 3.38 4.31
C GLU A 21 15.66 4.44 5.07
N THR A 22 16.11 5.50 4.40
CA THR A 22 16.78 6.64 5.04
C THR A 22 15.80 7.44 5.90
N ALA A 23 14.61 7.73 5.40
CA ALA A 23 13.55 8.38 6.17
C ALA A 23 13.21 7.61 7.44
N LEU A 24 13.09 6.28 7.36
CA LEU A 24 12.84 5.42 8.54
C LEU A 24 13.99 5.44 9.56
N ARG A 25 15.25 5.63 9.13
CA ARG A 25 16.38 5.80 10.05
C ARG A 25 16.38 7.18 10.73
N LEU A 26 15.92 8.21 10.02
CA LEU A 26 15.91 9.58 10.53
C LEU A 26 14.74 9.83 11.49
N ASP A 27 13.52 9.48 11.06
CA ASP A 27 12.32 9.56 11.89
C ASP A 27 11.28 8.53 11.40
N PRO A 28 11.16 7.37 12.07
CA PRO A 28 10.21 6.33 11.69
C PRO A 28 8.74 6.71 11.95
N GLN A 29 8.47 7.75 12.76
CA GLN A 29 7.11 8.20 13.08
C GLN A 29 6.67 9.40 12.23
N ALA A 30 7.60 10.04 11.50
CA ALA A 30 7.30 11.15 10.62
C ALA A 30 6.09 10.87 9.72
N LEU A 31 5.24 11.91 9.58
CA LEU A 31 4.03 11.86 8.75
C LEU A 31 3.13 10.66 9.07
N ASP A 32 2.97 10.36 10.36
CA ASP A 32 2.18 9.24 10.88
C ASP A 32 2.61 7.89 10.30
N GLY A 33 3.93 7.68 10.17
CA GLY A 33 4.51 6.43 9.66
C GLY A 33 4.33 6.23 8.15
N SER A 34 4.20 7.30 7.36
CA SER A 34 3.96 7.18 5.91
C SER A 34 5.07 6.43 5.18
N ALA A 35 6.32 6.54 5.64
CA ALA A 35 7.45 5.86 5.03
C ALA A 35 7.30 4.32 5.10
N TYR A 36 6.74 3.79 6.19
CA TYR A 36 6.40 2.36 6.27
C TYR A 36 5.34 1.95 5.25
N THR A 37 4.32 2.79 5.05
CA THR A 37 3.24 2.54 4.06
C THR A 37 3.83 2.48 2.65
N SER A 38 4.59 3.49 2.26
CA SER A 38 5.19 3.57 0.94
C SER A 38 6.20 2.45 0.70
N LEU A 39 7.10 2.20 1.66
CA LEU A 39 8.10 1.14 1.52
C LEU A 39 7.44 -0.24 1.44
N GLY A 40 6.46 -0.51 2.31
CA GLY A 40 5.65 -1.72 2.25
C GLY A 40 4.96 -1.90 0.90
N SER A 41 4.44 -0.82 0.30
CA SER A 41 3.83 -0.87 -1.03
C SER A 41 4.81 -1.23 -2.14
N LEU A 42 6.04 -0.71 -2.09
CA LEU A 42 7.06 -1.07 -3.07
C LEU A 42 7.40 -2.56 -2.99
N TYR A 43 7.48 -3.12 -1.80
CA TYR A 43 7.82 -4.53 -1.62
C TYR A 43 6.81 -5.51 -2.23
N TYR A 44 5.51 -5.21 -2.26
CA TYR A 44 4.54 -6.12 -2.90
C TYR A 44 4.22 -5.75 -4.37
N GLN A 45 4.62 -4.55 -4.84
CA GLN A 45 4.35 -4.10 -6.21
C GLN A 45 5.53 -4.32 -7.16
N VAL A 46 6.75 -4.35 -6.64
CA VAL A 46 7.97 -4.58 -7.43
C VAL A 46 8.19 -6.08 -7.62
N PRO A 47 8.69 -6.54 -8.78
CA PRO A 47 9.08 -7.94 -8.95
C PRO A 47 10.13 -8.38 -7.92
N GLY A 48 10.08 -9.66 -7.54
CA GLY A 48 11.10 -10.28 -6.68
C GLY A 48 12.45 -10.48 -7.38
N TRP A 49 13.34 -11.17 -6.69
CA TRP A 49 14.64 -11.58 -7.21
C TRP A 49 14.49 -12.47 -8.47
N PRO A 50 15.37 -12.37 -9.48
CA PRO A 50 16.56 -11.51 -9.57
C PRO A 50 16.32 -10.12 -10.16
N VAL A 51 15.09 -9.79 -10.55
CA VAL A 51 14.80 -8.56 -11.33
C VAL A 51 14.64 -7.34 -10.42
N GLY A 52 13.99 -7.50 -9.28
CA GLY A 52 13.75 -6.44 -8.31
C GLY A 52 14.00 -6.91 -6.88
N PHE A 53 13.32 -6.26 -5.94
CA PHE A 53 13.45 -6.52 -4.50
C PHE A 53 12.13 -6.89 -3.84
N GLY A 54 11.11 -7.21 -4.64
CA GLY A 54 9.79 -7.55 -4.12
C GLY A 54 9.84 -8.72 -3.13
N ASP A 55 9.12 -8.59 -2.03
CA ASP A 55 9.05 -9.54 -0.93
C ASP A 55 7.76 -9.29 -0.14
N ASP A 56 6.77 -10.18 -0.30
CA ASP A 56 5.46 -10.07 0.35
C ASP A 56 5.55 -10.15 1.88
N ALA A 57 6.50 -10.90 2.43
CA ALA A 57 6.66 -11.02 3.88
C ALA A 57 7.18 -9.71 4.47
N GLN A 58 8.15 -9.09 3.79
CA GLN A 58 8.65 -7.77 4.17
C GLN A 58 7.59 -6.69 3.96
N ALA A 59 6.80 -6.77 2.89
CA ALA A 59 5.67 -5.88 2.65
C ALA A 59 4.66 -5.92 3.80
N GLU A 60 4.20 -7.12 4.20
CA GLU A 60 3.24 -7.28 5.28
C GLU A 60 3.77 -6.73 6.60
N LYS A 61 5.04 -6.98 6.91
CA LYS A 61 5.68 -6.46 8.13
C LYS A 61 5.64 -4.93 8.17
N LEU A 62 6.05 -4.28 7.09
CA LEU A 62 6.09 -2.81 7.01
C LEU A 62 4.68 -2.20 7.04
N LEU A 63 3.72 -2.78 6.32
CA LEU A 63 2.34 -2.30 6.32
C LEU A 63 1.69 -2.44 7.71
N LYS A 64 1.98 -3.52 8.44
CA LYS A 64 1.55 -3.67 9.84
C LYS A 64 2.20 -2.64 10.76
N GLN A 65 3.46 -2.28 10.54
CA GLN A 65 4.10 -1.19 11.28
C GLN A 65 3.41 0.16 11.01
N ALA A 66 3.07 0.44 9.75
CA ALA A 66 2.32 1.65 9.40
C ALA A 66 0.94 1.70 10.09
N LEU A 67 0.22 0.57 10.13
CA LEU A 67 -1.07 0.48 10.83
C LEU A 67 -0.93 0.60 12.35
N ALA A 68 0.17 0.13 12.95
CA ALA A 68 0.41 0.31 14.37
C ALA A 68 0.61 1.78 14.75
N ILE A 69 1.23 2.58 13.86
CA ILE A 69 1.43 4.02 14.05
C ILE A 69 0.14 4.79 13.74
N ASN A 70 -0.54 4.45 12.63
CA ASN A 70 -1.72 5.16 12.16
C ASN A 70 -2.88 4.19 11.85
N PRO A 71 -3.55 3.65 12.89
CA PRO A 71 -4.57 2.61 12.72
C PRO A 71 -5.83 3.12 12.00
N GLY A 72 -6.10 4.43 12.06
CA GLY A 72 -7.24 5.08 11.39
C GLY A 72 -6.89 5.75 10.07
N GLY A 73 -5.64 5.66 9.60
CA GLY A 73 -5.17 6.40 8.44
C GLY A 73 -5.68 5.84 7.12
N ILE A 74 -6.04 6.72 6.18
CA ILE A 74 -6.56 6.33 4.87
C ILE A 74 -5.54 5.51 4.05
N ASP A 75 -4.31 6.00 3.94
CA ASP A 75 -3.25 5.35 3.15
C ASP A 75 -2.83 3.98 3.73
N PRO A 76 -2.45 3.84 5.02
CA PRO A 76 -2.03 2.54 5.54
C PRO A 76 -3.14 1.48 5.47
N ASN A 77 -4.41 1.86 5.72
CA ASN A 77 -5.53 0.92 5.58
C ASN A 77 -5.79 0.56 4.11
N TYR A 78 -5.69 1.50 3.17
CA TYR A 78 -5.85 1.20 1.75
C TYR A 78 -4.75 0.26 1.25
N PHE A 79 -3.47 0.60 1.49
CA PHE A 79 -2.35 -0.19 0.99
C PHE A 79 -2.27 -1.57 1.64
N TYR A 80 -2.67 -1.70 2.91
CA TYR A 80 -2.84 -3.03 3.52
C TYR A 80 -4.01 -3.80 2.90
N GLY A 81 -5.12 -3.13 2.60
CA GLY A 81 -6.23 -3.72 1.85
C GLY A 81 -5.84 -4.22 0.46
N ASP A 82 -5.08 -3.43 -0.32
CA ASP A 82 -4.56 -3.82 -1.63
C ASP A 82 -3.59 -5.00 -1.53
N PHE A 83 -2.66 -4.97 -0.58
CA PHE A 83 -1.78 -6.10 -0.29
C PHE A 83 -2.59 -7.38 0.00
N LEU A 84 -3.55 -7.31 0.92
CA LEU A 84 -4.38 -8.45 1.29
C LEU A 84 -5.19 -8.99 0.09
N ALA A 85 -5.73 -8.10 -0.74
CA ALA A 85 -6.48 -8.48 -1.93
C ALA A 85 -5.59 -9.24 -2.94
N ARG A 86 -4.34 -8.81 -3.13
CA ARG A 86 -3.34 -9.49 -3.97
C ARG A 86 -2.97 -10.87 -3.43
N GLN A 87 -2.89 -10.99 -2.11
CA GLN A 87 -2.71 -12.28 -1.42
C GLN A 87 -4.00 -13.13 -1.37
N LYS A 88 -5.07 -12.71 -2.04
CA LYS A 88 -6.40 -13.35 -2.06
C LYS A 88 -7.06 -13.48 -0.68
N ARG A 89 -6.59 -12.71 0.31
CA ARG A 89 -7.15 -12.62 1.67
C ARG A 89 -8.32 -11.64 1.68
N TYR A 90 -9.35 -11.95 0.89
CA TYR A 90 -10.40 -10.99 0.53
C TYR A 90 -11.25 -10.50 1.73
N ALA A 91 -11.53 -11.34 2.72
CA ALA A 91 -12.29 -10.94 3.90
C ALA A 91 -11.54 -9.90 4.75
N GLU A 92 -10.23 -10.09 4.92
CA GLU A 92 -9.37 -9.14 5.62
C GLU A 92 -9.18 -7.87 4.79
N ALA A 93 -9.01 -8.01 3.47
CA ALA A 93 -8.90 -6.89 2.54
C ALA A 93 -10.13 -5.98 2.63
N ARG A 94 -11.34 -6.57 2.62
CA ARG A 94 -12.60 -5.84 2.80
C ARG A 94 -12.59 -5.01 4.08
N THR A 95 -12.22 -5.62 5.20
CA THR A 95 -12.17 -4.94 6.51
C THR A 95 -11.21 -3.75 6.49
N ALA A 96 -10.02 -3.91 5.90
CA ALA A 96 -9.05 -2.82 5.79
C ALA A 96 -9.55 -1.69 4.87
N LEU A 97 -10.17 -2.02 3.74
CA LEU A 97 -10.70 -1.03 2.80
C LEU A 97 -11.88 -0.24 3.38
N GLU A 98 -12.76 -0.89 4.15
CA GLU A 98 -13.83 -0.22 4.89
C GLU A 98 -13.26 0.79 5.90
N LYS A 99 -12.17 0.45 6.60
CA LYS A 99 -11.46 1.40 7.48
C LYS A 99 -10.85 2.56 6.71
N ALA A 100 -10.26 2.32 5.54
CA ALA A 100 -9.74 3.39 4.69
C ALA A 100 -10.86 4.36 4.27
N LEU A 101 -12.05 3.83 3.94
CA LEU A 101 -13.21 4.65 3.58
C LEU A 101 -13.80 5.44 4.77
N ALA A 102 -13.64 4.95 6.00
CA ALA A 102 -14.08 5.59 7.22
C ALA A 102 -13.05 6.54 7.85
N ALA A 103 -11.81 6.55 7.34
CA ALA A 103 -10.72 7.40 7.86
C ALA A 103 -11.12 8.89 7.87
N PRO A 104 -10.68 9.70 8.84
CA PRO A 104 -10.91 11.14 8.86
C PRO A 104 -10.17 11.84 7.70
N ASP A 105 -10.70 12.96 7.22
CA ASP A 105 -10.02 13.79 6.22
C ASP A 105 -8.79 14.46 6.82
N ARG A 106 -7.68 14.47 6.08
CA ARG A 106 -6.45 15.15 6.49
C ARG A 106 -6.46 16.59 6.00
N LEU A 107 -6.23 17.53 6.92
CA LEU A 107 -6.23 18.97 6.60
C LEU A 107 -5.26 19.27 5.46
N GLY A 108 -5.73 20.01 4.45
CA GLY A 108 -4.95 20.36 3.26
C GLY A 108 -4.71 19.21 2.26
N ARG A 109 -5.27 18.01 2.50
CA ARG A 109 -5.09 16.82 1.63
C ARG A 109 -6.40 16.29 1.05
N ALA A 110 -7.49 17.04 1.13
CA ALA A 110 -8.82 16.62 0.69
C ALA A 110 -8.84 16.05 -0.74
N SER A 111 -8.12 16.66 -1.69
CA SER A 111 -8.05 16.14 -3.07
C SER A 111 -7.35 14.78 -3.15
N ALA A 112 -6.26 14.59 -2.41
CA ALA A 112 -5.53 13.32 -2.37
C ALA A 112 -6.37 12.24 -1.67
N ASP A 113 -7.02 12.60 -0.56
CA ASP A 113 -7.89 11.69 0.19
C ASP A 113 -9.12 11.28 -0.64
N ALA A 114 -9.72 12.20 -1.41
CA ALA A 114 -10.80 11.88 -2.34
C ALA A 114 -10.36 10.87 -3.41
N GLY A 115 -9.16 11.06 -3.99
CA GLY A 115 -8.58 10.10 -4.94
C GLY A 115 -8.39 8.73 -4.32
N ARG A 116 -7.78 8.67 -3.13
CA ARG A 116 -7.55 7.42 -2.40
C ARG A 116 -8.86 6.73 -2.00
N ARG A 117 -9.90 7.46 -1.59
CA ARG A 117 -11.23 6.88 -1.32
C ARG A 117 -11.85 6.31 -2.59
N ALA A 118 -11.69 6.96 -3.74
CA ALA A 118 -12.19 6.43 -5.00
C ALA A 118 -11.51 5.10 -5.37
N GLU A 119 -10.19 5.01 -5.18
CA GLU A 119 -9.44 3.75 -5.35
C GLU A 119 -9.91 2.67 -4.38
N ALA A 120 -10.08 3.01 -3.10
CA ALA A 120 -10.55 2.08 -2.07
C ALA A 120 -11.96 1.52 -2.39
N ARG A 121 -12.89 2.36 -2.88
CA ARG A 121 -14.23 1.90 -3.31
C ARG A 121 -14.14 0.90 -4.47
N ARG A 122 -13.36 1.22 -5.50
CA ARG A 122 -13.18 0.34 -6.67
C ARG A 122 -12.57 -1.00 -6.29
N LEU A 123 -11.57 -1.00 -5.41
CA LEU A 123 -10.96 -2.24 -4.93
C LEU A 123 -11.93 -3.03 -4.04
N LEU A 124 -12.69 -2.35 -3.19
CA LEU A 124 -13.70 -3.00 -2.34
C LEU A 124 -14.77 -3.71 -3.16
N GLU A 125 -15.23 -3.11 -4.26
CA GLU A 125 -16.17 -3.74 -5.21
C GLU A 125 -15.58 -5.04 -5.79
N GLN A 126 -14.30 -5.02 -6.21
CA GLN A 126 -13.62 -6.20 -6.74
C GLN A 126 -13.48 -7.30 -5.68
N VAL A 127 -13.10 -6.92 -4.46
CA VAL A 127 -12.97 -7.82 -3.31
C VAL A 127 -14.33 -8.44 -2.96
N ALA A 128 -15.40 -7.65 -2.95
CA ALA A 128 -16.76 -8.14 -2.69
C ALA A 128 -17.22 -9.15 -3.76
N ALA A 129 -16.93 -8.88 -5.04
CA ALA A 129 -17.21 -9.82 -6.12
C ALA A 129 -16.44 -11.15 -5.94
N LYS A 130 -15.17 -11.10 -5.52
CA LYS A 130 -14.37 -12.29 -5.25
C LYS A 130 -14.90 -13.11 -4.07
N LEU A 131 -15.36 -12.45 -3.00
CA LEU A 131 -16.00 -13.11 -1.87
C LEU A 131 -17.31 -13.81 -2.27
N ALA A 132 -18.14 -13.16 -3.09
CA ALA A 132 -19.38 -13.75 -3.57
C ALA A 132 -19.13 -14.98 -4.47
N GLN A 133 -18.08 -14.95 -5.30
CA GLN A 133 -17.69 -16.07 -6.17
C GLN A 133 -17.17 -17.28 -5.38
N GLY A 134 -16.55 -17.08 -4.22
CA GLY A 134 -16.05 -18.16 -3.36
C GLY A 134 -17.07 -18.76 -2.40
N ALA A 135 -18.27 -18.16 -2.29
CA ALA A 135 -19.37 -18.65 -1.47
C ALA A 135 -20.35 -19.55 -2.25
N GLN A 136 -20.10 -19.75 -3.56
CA GLN A 136 -20.82 -20.64 -4.47
C GLN A 136 -20.03 -21.94 -4.66
#